data_AF-A0A5N0TF10-F1
#
_entry.id   AF-A0A5N0TF10-F1
#
_cell.length_a   1.000
_cell.length_b   1.000
_cell.length_c   1.000
_cell.angle_alpha   90.00
_cell.angle_beta   90.00
_cell.angle_gamma   90.00
#
_symmetry.space_group_name_H-M   'P 1'
#
loop_
_entity.id
_entity.type
_entity.pdbx_description
1 polymer ?
#
loop_
_entity_poly.entity_id
_entity_poly.type
_entity_poly.pdbx_seq_one_letter_code
_entity_poly.pdbx_strand_id
1 'polypeptide(L)' 'MATTRPDVATGLHKTKNGSLKPTDVIAGTGKRVWWECECGYERQATGDSRANKGRGCRECKRT' A
#
# COMPACT_ATOMS: atom_id res chain seq x y z
N MET A 1 9.38 3.74 2.66
CA MET A 1 7.95 3.78 3.05
C MET A 1 7.80 3.22 4.45
N ALA A 2 8.35 2.04 4.74
CA ALA A 2 8.45 1.52 6.11
C ALA A 2 8.98 2.54 7.14
N THR A 3 9.96 3.38 6.75
CA THR A 3 10.55 4.39 7.63
C THR A 3 9.69 5.65 7.82
N THR A 4 9.02 6.12 6.76
CA THR A 4 8.31 7.42 6.78
C THR A 4 6.81 7.30 7.00
N ARG A 5 6.22 6.15 6.60
CA ARG A 5 4.79 5.83 6.66
C ARG A 5 4.60 4.34 6.95
N PRO A 6 4.94 3.89 8.18
CA PRO A 6 4.80 2.49 8.59
C PRO A 6 3.35 2.01 8.56
N ASP A 7 2.40 2.90 8.84
CA ASP A 7 0.94 2.69 8.77
C ASP A 7 0.47 2.22 7.38
N VAL A 8 1.12 2.70 6.32
CA VAL A 8 0.78 2.32 4.94
C VAL A 8 1.64 1.13 4.48
N ALA A 9 2.85 0.99 5.02
CA ALA A 9 3.79 -0.08 4.66
C ALA A 9 3.24 -1.47 5.02
N THR A 10 2.45 -1.59 6.09
CA THR A 10 1.78 -2.83 6.51
C THR A 10 0.79 -3.35 5.47
N GLY A 11 0.17 -2.46 4.69
CA GLY A 11 -0.77 -2.82 3.63
C GLY A 11 -0.11 -3.19 2.30
N LEU A 12 1.22 -3.31 2.23
CA LEU A 12 1.89 -3.78 1.01
C LEU A 12 1.68 -5.29 0.86
N HIS A 13 1.20 -5.72 -0.30
CA HIS A 13 0.91 -7.13 -0.54
C HIS A 13 2.20 -7.97 -0.62
N LYS A 14 2.29 -9.02 0.21
CA LYS A 14 3.51 -9.81 0.41
C LYS A 14 3.92 -10.70 -0.79
N THR A 15 2.96 -11.22 -1.55
CA THR A 15 3.23 -12.20 -2.62
C THR A 15 3.11 -11.62 -4.02
N LYS A 16 2.13 -10.73 -4.28
CA LYS A 16 1.90 -10.16 -5.62
C LYS A 16 2.96 -9.16 -6.09
N ASN A 17 3.81 -8.69 -5.20
CA ASN A 17 4.93 -7.82 -5.57
C ASN A 17 6.26 -8.58 -5.75
N GLY A 18 6.23 -9.91 -5.73
CA GLY A 18 7.43 -10.74 -5.86
C GLY A 18 8.41 -10.50 -4.71
N SER A 19 9.63 -10.06 -5.04
CA SER A 19 10.70 -9.79 -4.06
C SER A 19 10.69 -8.37 -3.48
N LEU A 20 9.72 -7.53 -3.86
CA LEU A 20 9.66 -6.14 -3.41
C LEU A 20 9.29 -6.04 -1.93
N LYS A 21 10.16 -5.41 -1.13
CA LYS A 21 9.92 -5.19 0.31
C LYS A 21 9.32 -3.81 0.58
N PRO A 22 8.60 -3.61 1.69
CA PRO A 22 8.12 -2.29 2.11
C PRO A 22 9.24 -1.26 2.37
N THR A 23 10.46 -1.73 2.58
CA THR A 23 11.68 -0.90 2.66
C THR A 23 12.10 -0.35 1.30
N ASP A 24 11.83 -1.10 0.22
CA ASP A 24 12.24 -0.76 -1.15
C ASP A 24 11.25 0.21 -1.82
N VAL A 25 10.04 0.32 -1.26
CA VAL A 25 9.02 1.26 -1.72
C VAL A 25 9.19 2.58 -0.99
N ILE A 26 9.18 3.70 -1.72
CA ILE A 26 9.18 5.05 -1.12
C ILE A 26 7.75 5.56 -1.09
N ALA A 27 7.36 6.25 0.00
CA ALA A 27 6.01 6.74 0.20
C ALA A 27 5.51 7.63 -0.94
N GLY A 28 6.36 8.46 -1.55
CA GLY A 28 6.02 9.31 -2.69
C GLY A 28 6.14 8.66 -4.07
N THR A 29 6.33 7.35 -4.17
CA THR A 29 6.54 6.72 -5.49
C THR A 29 5.27 6.76 -6.34
N GLY A 30 5.43 7.12 -7.62
CA GLY A 30 4.42 6.96 -8.66
C GLY A 30 4.28 5.52 -9.18
N LYS A 31 5.14 4.59 -8.74
CA LYS A 31 5.08 3.19 -9.14
C LYS A 31 3.84 2.52 -8.56
N ARG A 32 3.07 1.83 -9.42
CA ARG A 32 1.97 0.98 -8.99
C ARG A 32 2.52 -0.31 -8.40
N VAL A 33 2.10 -0.61 -7.18
CA VAL A 33 2.39 -1.85 -6.46
C VAL A 33 1.07 -2.40 -5.90
N TRP A 34 1.06 -3.68 -5.57
CA TRP A 34 -0.09 -4.35 -4.98
C TRP A 34 -0.19 -4.03 -3.49
N TRP A 35 -1.41 -3.69 -3.08
CA TRP A 35 -1.80 -3.43 -1.71
C TRP A 35 -2.86 -4.43 -1.29
N GLU A 36 -2.84 -4.78 -0.02
CA GLU A 36 -3.86 -5.57 0.67
C GLU A 36 -4.36 -4.72 1.84
N CYS A 37 -5.68 -4.56 1.94
CA CYS A 37 -6.31 -3.88 3.06
C CYS A 37 -6.66 -4.87 4.17
N GLU A 38 -6.92 -4.39 5.39
CA GLU A 38 -7.30 -5.23 6.54
C GLU A 38 -8.58 -6.05 6.30
N CYS A 39 -9.49 -5.53 5.48
CA CYS A 39 -10.69 -6.25 5.03
C CYS A 39 -10.42 -7.34 3.98
N GLY A 40 -9.15 -7.64 3.66
CA GLY A 40 -8.75 -8.64 2.66
C GLY A 40 -8.89 -8.18 1.21
N TYR A 41 -9.27 -6.93 0.96
CA TYR A 41 -9.37 -6.42 -0.41
C TYR A 41 -7.99 -6.05 -0.97
N GLU A 42 -7.68 -6.59 -2.14
CA GLU A 42 -6.41 -6.39 -2.82
C GLU A 42 -6.56 -5.47 -4.03
N ARG A 43 -5.68 -4.49 -4.18
CA ARG A 43 -5.67 -3.61 -5.37
C ARG A 43 -4.31 -3.05 -5.71
N GLN A 44 -4.13 -2.65 -6.96
CA GLN A 44 -2.95 -1.87 -7.37
C GLN A 44 -3.17 -0.36 -7.13
N ALA A 45 -2.18 0.28 -6.51
CA ALA A 45 -2.14 1.73 -6.34
C ALA A 45 -0.69 2.21 -6.26
N THR A 46 -0.48 3.51 -6.44
CA THR A 46 0.85 4.11 -6.23
C THR A 46 1.14 4.31 -4.75
N GLY A 47 2.42 4.27 -4.38
CA GLY A 47 2.84 4.61 -3.01
C GLY A 47 2.33 6.00 -2.61
N ASP A 48 2.48 7.00 -3.50
CA ASP A 48 2.04 8.37 -3.23
C ASP A 48 0.54 8.48 -2.92
N SER A 49 -0.28 7.73 -3.67
CA SER A 49 -1.74 7.73 -3.49
C SER A 49 -2.16 7.15 -2.14
N ARG A 50 -1.40 6.17 -1.65
CA ARG A 50 -1.68 5.46 -0.39
C ARG A 50 -1.08 6.20 0.80
N ALA A 51 0.15 6.67 0.69
CA ALA A 51 0.84 7.41 1.73
C ALA A 51 0.30 8.83 1.86
N ASN A 52 0.41 9.67 0.83
CA ASN A 52 0.23 11.11 0.99
C ASN A 52 -1.22 11.55 0.72
N LYS A 53 -1.91 10.88 -0.21
CA LYS A 53 -3.26 11.31 -0.64
C LYS A 53 -4.41 10.72 0.19
N GLY A 54 -4.10 9.97 1.25
CA GLY A 54 -5.10 9.50 2.22
C GLY A 54 -6.24 8.66 1.61
N ARG A 55 -6.04 8.04 0.44
CA ARG A 55 -7.07 7.22 -0.20
C ARG A 55 -7.14 5.86 0.50
N GLY A 56 -7.84 5.84 1.63
CA GLY A 56 -8.19 4.64 2.37
C GLY A 56 -8.96 3.63 1.51
N CYS A 57 -9.05 2.39 2.00
CA CYS A 57 -9.76 1.33 1.30
C CYS A 57 -11.27 1.61 1.35
N ARG A 58 -11.92 1.77 0.19
CA ARG A 58 -13.38 1.96 0.14
C ARG A 58 -14.12 0.70 0.58
N GLU A 59 -13.58 -0.48 0.25
CA GLU A 59 -14.17 -1.76 0.62
C GLU A 59 -14.18 -1.96 2.13
N CYS A 60 -13.12 -1.56 2.84
CA CYS A 60 -13.12 -1.65 4.32
C CYS A 60 -14.10 -0.66 4.99
N LYS A 61 -14.66 0.31 4.25
CA LYS A 61 -15.73 1.17 4.75
C LYS A 61 -17.13 0.62 4.42
N ARG A 62 -17.22 -0.39 3.56
CA ARG A 62 -18.48 -1.05 3.16
C ARG A 62 -18.76 -2.31 3.99
N THR A 63 -17.78 -2.81 4.74
CA THR A 63 -17.88 -3.90 5.71
C THR A 63 -18.08 -3.33 7.10
#